data_AF-A0A522W7G7-F1
#
_entry.id   AF-A0A522W7G7-F1
#
_cell.length_a   1.000
_cell.length_b   1.000
_cell.length_c   1.000
_cell.angle_alpha   90.00
_cell.angle_beta   90.00
_cell.angle_gamma   90.00
#
_symmetry.space_group_name_H-M   'P 1'
#
loop_
_entity.id
_entity.type
_entity.pdbx_description
1 polymer ?
#
loop_
_entity_poly.entity_id
_entity_poly.type
_entity_poly.pdbx_seq_one_letter_code
_entity_poly.pdbx_strand_id
1 'polypeptide(L)'
;PVIYGRHLIYPDLAAEPYQDYVGGEQFLYQLHVIGQGEYAVEQIRIEDTPISSFEEVQTEIIPPGSRVTLFEPDVVTAAEVAGQELVAPNLVQSGDDGYIGPFTANPVDTTAGALGIDVVMPRGLYYANDGGSLDSRTVQWQVEARAIDAEGGAIGGWVVLAQPSHSAATNSTIRLSFRYSVSPGRYEVRLKRLDTKDTAERAGHEIRWGALRAYLTGQPDFGSVTLLAVKMRATDNLSQRSSRMINVIATRKLPVWSAASGWSAPQPTRSIAWAFADACKAEYGAKLADSRIDLKTLAALDAVWQARGDSFDAVFDTSMTVWEALSRIARCGRAVPIQQGGIVRMIRDAPQTMPVAMFGPRNIVKGSFKIKYVMPGDDTADAVTVEYFSSRTWKPDETTAKLADSQGDNPAKVNLFGCTAKDHAQREGLYIAANNRYRRRMVTFRTELEGMIPTYGDLVAITHDMPRWGQGGEVIDWRAESAKLPWTGAVLMLSEPLTWTEGASHYLALRRRDGSLAGPFRVEPVADAPTMVRLAEPLTVTPYTGGSEERTYFSFGPGQAWAQSARILAIRPRAEQVEITVVAEDSRVHVN
;
A
#
# COMPACT_ATOMS: atom_id res chain seq x y z
N PRO A 1 -6.87 -7.28 -1.83
CA PRO A 1 -5.57 -6.57 -1.63
C PRO A 1 -5.78 -5.06 -1.39
N VAL A 2 -4.86 -4.39 -0.69
CA VAL A 2 -4.80 -2.92 -0.56
C VAL A 2 -3.62 -2.43 -1.40
N ILE A 3 -3.86 -1.54 -2.36
CA ILE A 3 -2.83 -1.03 -3.25
C ILE A 3 -2.67 0.47 -3.01
N TYR A 4 -1.43 0.91 -2.87
CA TYR A 4 -1.06 2.33 -2.79
C TYR A 4 -0.27 2.73 -4.02
N GLY A 5 -0.37 4.01 -4.37
CA GLY A 5 0.31 4.56 -5.53
C GLY A 5 -0.15 3.96 -6.85
N ARG A 6 0.74 3.97 -7.84
CA ARG A 6 0.53 3.46 -9.20
C ARG A 6 1.16 2.08 -9.36
N HIS A 7 0.34 1.07 -9.61
CA HIS A 7 0.82 -0.31 -9.74
C HIS A 7 0.13 -1.08 -10.88
N LEU A 8 0.83 -2.08 -11.43
CA LEU A 8 0.26 -3.12 -12.28
C LEU A 8 -0.32 -4.23 -11.40
N ILE A 9 -1.59 -4.56 -11.60
CA ILE A 9 -2.28 -5.60 -10.85
C ILE A 9 -2.90 -6.63 -11.78
N TYR A 10 -2.95 -7.86 -11.30
CA TYR A 10 -3.72 -8.96 -11.90
C TYR A 10 -4.91 -9.19 -10.96
N PRO A 11 -6.07 -8.59 -11.23
CA PRO A 11 -7.15 -8.55 -10.28
C PRO A 11 -7.85 -9.92 -10.16
N ASP A 12 -8.10 -10.34 -8.93
CA ASP A 12 -8.82 -11.58 -8.62
C ASP A 12 -10.29 -11.48 -9.04
N LEU A 13 -10.94 -12.63 -9.21
CA LEU A 13 -12.38 -12.68 -9.50
C LEU A 13 -13.19 -12.30 -8.25
N ALA A 14 -14.14 -11.39 -8.41
CA ALA A 14 -15.10 -11.00 -7.37
C ALA A 14 -16.29 -11.98 -7.30
N ALA A 15 -16.65 -12.58 -8.43
CA ALA A 15 -17.76 -13.51 -8.58
C ALA A 15 -17.41 -14.57 -9.65
N GLU A 16 -18.14 -15.69 -9.65
CA GLU A 16 -17.92 -16.76 -10.62
C GLU A 16 -18.26 -16.29 -12.05
N PRO A 17 -17.35 -16.44 -13.03
CA PRO A 17 -17.64 -16.09 -14.42
C PRO A 17 -18.72 -16.99 -15.00
N TYR A 18 -19.58 -16.42 -15.85
CA TYR A 18 -20.56 -17.18 -16.62
C TYR A 18 -20.50 -16.82 -18.10
N GLN A 19 -21.09 -17.68 -18.92
CA GLN A 19 -21.17 -17.50 -20.36
C GLN A 19 -22.63 -17.53 -20.80
N ASP A 20 -22.99 -16.84 -21.87
CA ASP A 20 -24.26 -16.98 -22.58
C ASP A 20 -24.08 -16.83 -24.10
N TYR A 21 -25.16 -17.01 -24.87
CA TYR A 21 -25.19 -16.81 -26.31
C TYR A 21 -26.09 -15.64 -26.69
N VAL A 22 -25.54 -14.65 -27.41
CA VAL A 22 -26.30 -13.53 -27.97
C VAL A 22 -26.14 -13.56 -29.48
N GLY A 23 -27.25 -13.74 -30.21
CA GLY A 23 -27.21 -13.84 -31.68
C GLY A 23 -26.42 -15.04 -32.21
N GLY A 24 -26.28 -16.11 -31.43
CA GLY A 24 -25.48 -17.29 -31.79
C GLY A 24 -24.00 -17.20 -31.42
N GLU A 25 -23.53 -16.03 -31.01
CA GLU A 25 -22.16 -15.78 -30.56
C GLU A 25 -22.07 -15.96 -29.04
N GLN A 26 -21.01 -16.60 -28.57
CA GLN A 26 -20.79 -16.82 -27.15
C GLN A 26 -20.18 -15.58 -26.51
N PHE A 27 -20.69 -15.17 -25.36
CA PHE A 27 -20.11 -14.12 -24.52
C PHE A 27 -19.65 -14.69 -23.19
N LEU A 28 -18.52 -14.20 -22.70
CA LEU A 28 -17.97 -14.46 -21.38
C LEU A 28 -18.09 -13.19 -20.53
N TYR A 29 -18.65 -13.35 -19.34
CA TYR A 29 -18.81 -12.29 -18.36
C TYR A 29 -17.87 -12.59 -17.19
N GLN A 30 -17.10 -11.59 -16.77
CA GLN A 30 -16.21 -11.67 -15.62
C GLN A 30 -16.35 -10.41 -14.76
N LEU A 31 -16.21 -10.59 -13.45
CA LEU A 31 -16.15 -9.49 -12.49
C LEU A 31 -14.88 -9.64 -11.68
N HIS A 32 -14.06 -8.59 -11.67
CA HIS A 32 -12.75 -8.58 -11.02
C HIS A 32 -12.68 -7.54 -9.89
N VAL A 33 -11.91 -7.83 -8.85
CA VAL A 33 -11.58 -6.88 -7.77
C VAL A 33 -10.24 -6.21 -8.06
N ILE A 34 -10.27 -4.91 -8.36
CA ILE A 34 -9.03 -4.11 -8.50
C ILE A 34 -8.35 -3.98 -7.14
N GLY A 35 -9.12 -3.64 -6.10
CA GLY A 35 -8.60 -3.57 -4.73
C GLY A 35 -9.52 -2.80 -3.79
N GLN A 36 -9.14 -2.76 -2.53
CA GLN A 36 -9.83 -2.00 -1.49
C GLN A 36 -9.80 -0.50 -1.78
N GLY A 37 -10.96 0.17 -1.68
CA GLY A 37 -11.28 1.58 -1.92
C GLY A 37 -11.31 1.98 -3.40
N GLU A 38 -11.17 3.28 -3.68
CA GLU A 38 -11.25 3.84 -5.04
C GLU A 38 -9.90 3.90 -5.78
N TYR A 39 -9.92 3.69 -7.10
CA TYR A 39 -8.76 3.75 -7.99
C TYR A 39 -9.06 4.56 -9.26
N ALA A 40 -8.06 5.27 -9.76
CA ALA A 40 -8.05 5.77 -11.13
C ALA A 40 -7.37 4.74 -12.03
N VAL A 41 -8.16 4.13 -12.90
CA VAL A 41 -7.65 3.17 -13.88
C VAL A 41 -7.03 3.93 -15.05
N GLU A 42 -5.75 3.68 -15.30
CA GLU A 42 -5.01 4.27 -16.42
C GLU A 42 -5.13 3.40 -17.66
N GLN A 43 -4.97 2.09 -17.49
CA GLN A 43 -4.97 1.15 -18.60
C GLN A 43 -5.48 -0.22 -18.14
N ILE A 44 -6.29 -0.84 -18.98
CA ILE A 44 -6.69 -2.26 -18.86
C ILE A 44 -6.06 -2.99 -20.04
N ARG A 45 -5.48 -4.16 -19.80
CA ARG A 45 -4.77 -4.94 -20.81
C ARG A 45 -5.11 -6.43 -20.71
N ILE A 46 -4.93 -7.12 -21.82
CA ILE A 46 -4.86 -8.57 -21.89
C ILE A 46 -3.42 -8.90 -22.25
N GLU A 47 -2.70 -9.54 -21.32
CA GLU A 47 -1.23 -9.62 -21.36
C GLU A 47 -0.61 -8.21 -21.52
N ASP A 48 0.12 -7.95 -22.60
CA ASP A 48 0.74 -6.66 -22.89
C ASP A 48 -0.11 -5.78 -23.85
N THR A 49 -1.23 -6.29 -24.37
CA THR A 49 -2.05 -5.60 -25.36
C THR A 49 -3.14 -4.77 -24.69
N PRO A 50 -3.29 -3.46 -25.02
CA PRO A 50 -4.41 -2.64 -24.53
C PRO A 50 -5.76 -3.29 -24.84
N ILE A 51 -6.67 -3.32 -23.86
CA ILE A 51 -7.98 -3.97 -24.03
C ILE A 51 -8.84 -3.27 -25.09
N SER A 52 -8.59 -1.99 -25.35
CA SER A 52 -9.25 -1.20 -26.39
C SER A 52 -8.94 -1.67 -27.81
N SER A 53 -7.90 -2.50 -28.00
CA SER A 53 -7.58 -3.11 -29.29
C SER A 53 -8.52 -4.26 -29.65
N PHE A 54 -9.37 -4.72 -28.71
CA PHE A 54 -10.33 -5.79 -28.91
C PHE A 54 -11.73 -5.17 -28.98
N GLU A 55 -12.25 -4.97 -30.19
CA GLU A 55 -13.59 -4.40 -30.42
C GLU A 55 -14.70 -5.25 -29.80
N GLU A 56 -14.42 -6.54 -29.61
CA GLU A 56 -15.32 -7.51 -29.02
C GLU A 56 -15.37 -7.51 -27.48
N VAL A 57 -14.61 -6.62 -26.83
CA VAL A 57 -14.52 -6.51 -25.37
C VAL A 57 -15.14 -5.21 -24.89
N GLN A 58 -16.08 -5.33 -23.96
CA GLN A 58 -16.68 -4.23 -23.22
C GLN A 58 -16.20 -4.28 -21.77
N THR A 59 -15.92 -3.12 -21.18
CA THR A 59 -15.51 -3.00 -19.78
C THR A 59 -16.32 -1.94 -19.06
N GLU A 60 -16.49 -2.14 -17.75
CA GLU A 60 -17.10 -1.18 -16.84
C GLU A 60 -16.24 -1.15 -15.57
N ILE A 61 -15.81 0.06 -15.16
CA ILE A 61 -15.14 0.26 -13.88
C ILE A 61 -16.20 0.72 -12.89
N ILE A 62 -16.35 -0.01 -11.79
CA ILE A 62 -17.39 0.23 -10.79
C ILE A 62 -16.71 0.77 -9.51
N PRO A 63 -16.97 2.03 -9.12
CA PRO A 63 -16.48 2.58 -7.87
C PRO A 63 -17.09 1.86 -6.65
N PRO A 64 -16.44 1.96 -5.47
CA PRO A 64 -16.99 1.42 -4.22
C PRO A 64 -18.45 1.83 -3.97
N GLY A 65 -19.28 0.85 -3.60
CA GLY A 65 -20.71 1.05 -3.31
C GLY A 65 -21.59 1.35 -4.53
N SER A 66 -21.06 1.33 -5.75
CA SER A 66 -21.85 1.51 -6.98
C SER A 66 -22.40 0.17 -7.49
N ARG A 67 -23.52 0.23 -8.23
CA ARG A 67 -24.15 -0.96 -8.82
C ARG A 67 -23.38 -1.42 -10.07
N VAL A 68 -23.18 -2.73 -10.18
CA VAL A 68 -22.64 -3.37 -11.39
C VAL A 68 -23.73 -3.46 -12.46
N THR A 69 -23.43 -3.03 -13.70
CA THR A 69 -24.43 -3.01 -14.79
C THR A 69 -24.07 -3.90 -15.98
N LEU A 70 -22.78 -4.14 -16.23
CA LEU A 70 -22.29 -4.96 -17.33
C LEU A 70 -22.22 -6.46 -16.98
N PHE A 71 -22.25 -6.79 -15.68
CA PHE A 71 -22.20 -8.15 -15.14
C PHE A 71 -23.34 -8.36 -14.15
N GLU A 72 -24.04 -9.50 -14.24
CA GLU A 72 -24.98 -9.89 -13.19
C GLU A 72 -24.22 -10.63 -12.09
N PRO A 73 -24.17 -10.11 -10.85
CA PRO A 73 -23.22 -10.57 -9.86
C PRO A 73 -23.59 -11.91 -9.20
N ASP A 74 -24.88 -12.24 -9.15
CA ASP A 74 -25.39 -13.49 -8.55
C ASP A 74 -25.99 -14.41 -9.61
N VAL A 75 -25.13 -15.07 -10.38
CA VAL A 75 -25.51 -16.10 -11.35
C VAL A 75 -24.91 -17.43 -10.93
N VAL A 76 -25.75 -18.46 -10.80
CA VAL A 76 -25.30 -19.83 -10.54
C VAL A 76 -25.58 -20.69 -11.77
N THR A 77 -24.64 -21.55 -12.13
CA THR A 77 -24.80 -22.52 -13.23
C THR A 77 -24.93 -23.93 -12.65
N ALA A 78 -25.95 -24.68 -13.06
CA ALA A 78 -26.15 -26.04 -12.61
C ALA A 78 -25.15 -26.99 -13.28
N ALA A 79 -24.28 -27.62 -12.49
CA ALA A 79 -23.21 -28.49 -12.98
C ALA A 79 -23.71 -29.78 -13.65
N GLU A 80 -24.94 -30.20 -13.38
CA GLU A 80 -25.55 -31.42 -13.93
C GLU A 80 -25.93 -31.27 -15.41
N VAL A 81 -26.12 -30.04 -15.88
CA VAL A 81 -26.45 -29.75 -17.28
C VAL A 81 -25.17 -29.58 -18.09
N ALA A 82 -24.91 -30.52 -18.99
CA ALA A 82 -23.64 -30.64 -19.68
C ALA A 82 -23.80 -31.14 -21.14
N GLY A 83 -24.83 -30.69 -21.84
CA GLY A 83 -25.04 -31.02 -23.26
C GLY A 83 -25.87 -32.28 -23.51
N GLN A 84 -26.78 -32.66 -22.62
CA GLN A 84 -27.66 -33.81 -22.83
C GLN A 84 -28.57 -33.59 -24.05
N GLU A 85 -28.70 -34.59 -24.92
CA GLU A 85 -29.61 -34.52 -26.08
C GLU A 85 -31.07 -34.60 -25.63
N LEU A 86 -31.94 -33.73 -26.15
CA LEU A 86 -33.38 -33.87 -25.93
C LEU A 86 -33.92 -34.97 -26.84
N VAL A 87 -34.45 -36.03 -26.23
CA VAL A 87 -34.97 -37.20 -26.94
C VAL A 87 -36.27 -36.84 -27.67
N ALA A 88 -36.33 -37.13 -28.96
CA ALA A 88 -37.52 -36.85 -29.77
C ALA A 88 -38.63 -37.87 -29.52
N PRO A 89 -39.93 -37.50 -29.67
CA PRO A 89 -41.06 -38.38 -29.40
C PRO A 89 -41.01 -39.73 -30.14
N ASN A 90 -40.47 -39.77 -31.36
CA ASN A 90 -40.30 -40.99 -32.16
C ASN A 90 -39.12 -41.87 -31.72
N LEU A 91 -38.32 -41.43 -30.75
CA LEU A 91 -37.13 -42.12 -30.22
C LEU A 91 -37.21 -42.34 -28.70
N VAL A 92 -38.30 -41.91 -28.05
CA VAL A 92 -38.54 -42.18 -26.62
C VAL A 92 -38.79 -43.67 -26.44
N GLN A 93 -38.09 -44.30 -25.48
CA GLN A 93 -38.27 -45.71 -25.19
C GLN A 93 -39.62 -45.95 -24.48
N SER A 94 -40.17 -47.15 -24.65
CA SER A 94 -41.45 -47.51 -24.03
C SER A 94 -41.37 -47.40 -22.51
N GLY A 95 -42.13 -46.47 -21.93
CA GLY A 95 -42.18 -46.22 -20.47
C GLY A 95 -41.54 -44.90 -20.05
N ASP A 96 -40.77 -44.25 -20.93
CA ASP A 96 -40.19 -42.93 -20.66
C ASP A 96 -41.14 -41.81 -21.05
N ASP A 97 -41.07 -40.70 -20.32
CA ASP A 97 -41.89 -39.50 -20.59
C ASP A 97 -41.21 -38.51 -21.55
N GLY A 98 -39.96 -38.78 -21.95
CA GLY A 98 -39.16 -37.98 -22.88
C GLY A 98 -38.62 -36.67 -22.29
N TYR A 99 -38.73 -36.45 -20.98
CA TYR A 99 -38.11 -35.31 -20.32
C TYR A 99 -36.63 -35.58 -20.01
N ILE A 100 -35.81 -34.54 -20.15
CA ILE A 100 -34.45 -34.48 -19.61
C ILE A 100 -34.48 -33.59 -18.37
N GLY A 101 -33.92 -34.10 -17.26
CA GLY A 101 -34.08 -33.55 -15.93
C GLY A 101 -35.05 -34.38 -15.07
N PRO A 102 -35.48 -33.90 -13.91
CA PRO A 102 -35.28 -32.53 -13.42
C PRO A 102 -33.87 -32.27 -12.89
N PHE A 103 -33.35 -31.06 -13.12
CA PHE A 103 -32.10 -30.59 -12.52
C PHE A 103 -32.36 -29.37 -11.66
N THR A 104 -31.69 -29.29 -10.51
CA THR A 104 -31.80 -28.15 -9.59
C THR A 104 -31.09 -26.94 -10.20
N ALA A 105 -31.77 -25.79 -10.26
CA ALA A 105 -31.24 -24.57 -10.86
C ALA A 105 -30.38 -23.74 -9.88
N ASN A 106 -30.73 -23.72 -8.59
CA ASN A 106 -30.04 -22.92 -7.58
C ASN A 106 -29.86 -23.66 -6.23
N PRO A 107 -28.80 -23.36 -5.47
CA PRO A 107 -28.49 -24.02 -4.20
C PRO A 107 -29.57 -23.82 -3.12
N VAL A 108 -29.49 -24.61 -2.04
CA VAL A 108 -30.29 -24.38 -0.83
C VAL A 108 -30.05 -22.96 -0.28
N ASP A 109 -31.07 -22.38 0.37
CA ASP A 109 -31.05 -21.02 0.93
C ASP A 109 -30.81 -19.88 -0.07
N THR A 110 -31.00 -20.13 -1.37
CA THR A 110 -30.93 -19.12 -2.42
C THR A 110 -32.29 -18.94 -3.12
N THR A 111 -32.50 -17.75 -3.70
CA THR A 111 -33.75 -17.38 -4.36
C THR A 111 -33.47 -16.86 -5.77
N ALA A 112 -33.95 -17.56 -6.79
CA ALA A 112 -33.85 -17.16 -8.19
C ALA A 112 -35.06 -16.32 -8.62
N GLY A 113 -34.80 -15.21 -9.32
CA GLY A 113 -35.84 -14.39 -9.96
C GLY A 113 -35.93 -14.60 -11.48
N ALA A 114 -34.93 -15.26 -12.07
CA ALA A 114 -34.97 -15.70 -13.45
C ALA A 114 -34.15 -16.97 -13.66
N LEU A 115 -34.49 -17.71 -14.71
CA LEU A 115 -33.82 -18.94 -15.15
C LEU A 115 -33.26 -18.75 -16.56
N GLY A 116 -32.00 -19.11 -16.76
CA GLY A 116 -31.31 -19.09 -18.04
C GLY A 116 -31.20 -20.50 -18.62
N ILE A 117 -31.60 -20.67 -19.89
CA ILE A 117 -31.57 -21.97 -20.58
C ILE A 117 -30.80 -21.83 -21.87
N ASP A 118 -29.75 -22.62 -22.01
CA ASP A 118 -28.98 -22.71 -23.26
C ASP A 118 -29.31 -23.97 -24.01
N VAL A 119 -29.53 -23.86 -25.32
CA VAL A 119 -29.69 -25.00 -26.22
C VAL A 119 -28.72 -24.91 -27.39
N VAL A 120 -28.22 -26.06 -27.82
CA VAL A 120 -27.24 -26.18 -28.89
C VAL A 120 -27.73 -27.20 -29.91
N MET A 121 -27.73 -26.82 -31.19
CA MET A 121 -27.94 -27.75 -32.31
C MET A 121 -26.58 -27.97 -32.98
N PRO A 122 -25.81 -28.99 -32.55
CA PRO A 122 -24.38 -29.10 -32.88
C PRO A 122 -24.13 -29.26 -34.38
N ARG A 123 -25.02 -29.95 -35.09
CA ARG A 123 -24.96 -30.17 -36.54
C ARG A 123 -25.73 -29.11 -37.36
N GLY A 124 -26.21 -28.04 -36.73
CA GLY A 124 -27.19 -27.14 -37.32
C GLY A 124 -28.56 -27.79 -37.50
N LEU A 125 -29.39 -27.19 -38.35
CA LEU A 125 -30.71 -27.69 -38.73
C LEU A 125 -30.81 -27.70 -40.25
N TYR A 126 -30.90 -28.88 -40.85
CA TYR A 126 -31.02 -29.02 -42.30
C TYR A 126 -31.40 -30.45 -42.74
N TYR A 127 -31.84 -30.58 -43.99
CA TYR A 127 -31.76 -31.82 -44.75
C TYR A 127 -31.02 -31.58 -46.08
N ALA A 128 -29.99 -32.35 -46.38
CA ALA A 128 -29.23 -32.18 -47.62
C ALA A 128 -29.93 -32.89 -48.78
N ASN A 129 -30.60 -32.13 -49.65
CA ASN A 129 -31.34 -32.68 -50.78
C ASN A 129 -30.41 -33.13 -51.93
N ASP A 130 -30.98 -33.87 -52.89
CA ASP A 130 -30.24 -34.39 -54.05
C ASP A 130 -29.87 -33.30 -55.06
N GLY A 131 -30.48 -32.11 -54.94
CA GLY A 131 -30.13 -30.92 -55.73
C GLY A 131 -28.93 -30.14 -55.19
N GLY A 132 -28.29 -30.61 -54.12
CA GLY A 132 -27.12 -29.95 -53.52
C GLY A 132 -27.43 -28.74 -52.63
N SER A 133 -28.71 -28.49 -52.33
CA SER A 133 -29.15 -27.43 -51.40
C SER A 133 -29.61 -28.00 -50.06
N LEU A 134 -29.76 -27.12 -49.07
CA LEU A 134 -30.20 -27.48 -47.72
C LEU A 134 -31.67 -27.11 -47.55
N ASP A 135 -32.50 -28.09 -47.22
CA ASP A 135 -33.89 -27.86 -46.85
C ASP A 135 -34.01 -27.56 -45.36
N SER A 136 -34.99 -26.73 -45.00
CA SER A 136 -35.19 -26.35 -43.61
C SER A 136 -35.63 -27.53 -42.73
N ARG A 137 -35.11 -27.57 -41.51
CA ARG A 137 -35.64 -28.39 -40.41
C ARG A 137 -36.02 -27.51 -39.23
N THR A 138 -37.01 -27.96 -38.46
CA THR A 138 -37.59 -27.21 -37.35
C THR A 138 -37.58 -28.06 -36.11
N VAL A 139 -36.92 -27.59 -35.05
CA VAL A 139 -36.99 -28.20 -33.73
C VAL A 139 -37.92 -27.40 -32.84
N GLN A 140 -38.75 -28.11 -32.07
CA GLN A 140 -39.64 -27.55 -31.06
C GLN A 140 -39.35 -28.22 -29.73
N TRP A 141 -39.30 -27.44 -28.65
CA TRP A 141 -39.09 -27.97 -27.31
C TRP A 141 -39.90 -27.21 -26.28
N GLN A 142 -40.06 -27.80 -25.10
CA GLN A 142 -40.75 -27.24 -23.95
C GLN A 142 -39.78 -27.11 -22.80
N VAL A 143 -39.88 -26.00 -22.08
CA VAL A 143 -39.15 -25.73 -20.84
C VAL A 143 -40.16 -25.68 -19.71
N GLU A 144 -39.98 -26.52 -18.70
CA GLU A 144 -40.79 -26.50 -17.49
C GLU A 144 -39.93 -26.26 -16.26
N ALA A 145 -40.48 -25.55 -15.29
CA ALA A 145 -39.88 -25.39 -13.98
C ALA A 145 -40.92 -25.62 -12.88
N ARG A 146 -40.46 -26.04 -11.70
CA ARG A 146 -41.27 -26.04 -10.48
C ARG A 146 -40.47 -25.57 -9.29
N ALA A 147 -41.14 -24.93 -8.35
CA ALA A 147 -40.53 -24.50 -7.10
C ALA A 147 -40.28 -25.72 -6.18
N ILE A 148 -39.14 -25.71 -5.50
CA ILE A 148 -38.72 -26.75 -4.55
C ILE A 148 -38.31 -26.14 -3.21
N ASP A 149 -38.43 -26.90 -2.14
CA ASP A 149 -38.02 -26.52 -0.79
C ASP A 149 -36.50 -26.72 -0.59
N ALA A 150 -36.02 -26.57 0.65
CA ALA A 150 -34.62 -26.71 1.00
C ALA A 150 -34.12 -28.15 0.81
N GLU A 151 -34.98 -29.13 1.07
CA GLU A 151 -34.74 -30.56 0.95
C GLU A 151 -34.89 -31.09 -0.50
N GLY A 152 -35.37 -30.25 -1.43
CA GLY A 152 -35.65 -30.63 -2.82
C GLY A 152 -37.04 -31.23 -3.05
N GLY A 153 -37.92 -31.16 -2.04
CA GLY A 153 -39.33 -31.46 -2.16
C GLY A 153 -40.06 -30.41 -3.01
N ALA A 154 -41.00 -30.86 -3.85
CA ALA A 154 -41.76 -29.96 -4.71
C ALA A 154 -42.77 -29.14 -3.90
N ILE A 155 -42.73 -27.82 -4.05
CA ILE A 155 -43.68 -26.87 -3.42
C ILE A 155 -44.92 -26.68 -4.32
N GLY A 156 -44.83 -27.03 -5.61
CA GLY A 156 -45.93 -26.90 -6.57
C GLY A 156 -45.79 -27.82 -7.77
N GLY A 157 -46.78 -27.73 -8.67
CA GLY A 157 -46.76 -28.43 -9.95
C GLY A 157 -45.76 -27.83 -10.94
N TRP A 158 -45.51 -28.57 -12.02
CA TRP A 158 -44.73 -28.09 -13.16
C TRP A 158 -45.45 -26.93 -13.86
N VAL A 159 -44.71 -25.86 -14.13
CA VAL A 159 -45.16 -24.70 -14.89
C VAL A 159 -44.39 -24.66 -16.20
N VAL A 160 -45.10 -24.54 -17.32
CA VAL A 160 -44.50 -24.34 -18.63
C VAL A 160 -43.99 -22.90 -18.71
N LEU A 161 -42.67 -22.72 -18.78
CA LEU A 161 -42.04 -21.41 -18.95
C LEU A 161 -42.12 -20.96 -20.41
N ALA A 162 -41.91 -21.88 -21.34
CA ALA A 162 -41.97 -21.62 -22.79
C ALA A 162 -42.06 -22.91 -23.61
N GLN A 163 -42.51 -22.75 -24.87
CA GLN A 163 -42.43 -23.77 -25.91
C GLN A 163 -41.74 -23.21 -27.17
N PRO A 164 -40.41 -23.02 -27.16
CA PRO A 164 -39.72 -22.40 -28.28
C PRO A 164 -39.70 -23.30 -29.53
N SER A 165 -39.59 -22.66 -30.70
CA SER A 165 -39.43 -23.30 -32.00
C SER A 165 -38.31 -22.59 -32.76
N HIS A 166 -37.44 -23.35 -33.43
CA HIS A 166 -36.39 -22.79 -34.26
C HIS A 166 -36.27 -23.55 -35.59
N SER A 167 -36.25 -22.80 -36.69
CA SER A 167 -36.15 -23.33 -38.05
C SER A 167 -34.92 -22.76 -38.73
N ALA A 168 -34.11 -23.62 -39.35
CA ALA A 168 -33.01 -23.18 -40.21
C ALA A 168 -32.74 -24.21 -41.30
N ALA A 169 -31.95 -23.79 -42.30
CA ALA A 169 -31.45 -24.60 -43.40
C ALA A 169 -29.91 -24.47 -43.49
N THR A 170 -29.23 -24.82 -42.41
CA THR A 170 -27.78 -24.67 -42.27
C THR A 170 -27.16 -25.87 -41.57
N ASN A 171 -25.96 -26.26 -42.00
CA ASN A 171 -25.12 -27.26 -41.35
C ASN A 171 -24.19 -26.67 -40.27
N SER A 172 -24.22 -25.35 -40.07
CA SER A 172 -23.44 -24.67 -39.03
C SER A 172 -24.12 -24.84 -37.67
N THR A 173 -23.31 -25.01 -36.60
CA THR A 173 -23.83 -25.11 -35.23
C THR A 173 -24.66 -23.90 -34.85
N ILE A 174 -25.84 -24.14 -34.26
CA ILE A 174 -26.71 -23.09 -33.74
C ILE A 174 -26.66 -23.14 -32.22
N ARG A 175 -26.55 -21.98 -31.56
CA ARG A 175 -26.50 -21.84 -30.10
C ARG A 175 -27.45 -20.74 -29.68
N LEU A 176 -28.33 -21.02 -28.72
CA LEU A 176 -29.37 -20.08 -28.28
C LEU A 176 -29.41 -20.05 -26.76
N SER A 177 -29.52 -18.85 -26.19
CA SER A 177 -29.77 -18.63 -24.76
C SER A 177 -31.10 -17.94 -24.56
N PHE A 178 -31.87 -18.41 -23.58
CA PHE A 178 -33.15 -17.84 -23.18
C PHE A 178 -33.11 -17.46 -21.70
N ARG A 179 -33.73 -16.33 -21.34
CA ARG A 179 -33.90 -15.90 -19.94
C ARG A 179 -35.39 -15.78 -19.65
N TYR A 180 -35.87 -16.56 -18.69
CA TYR A 180 -37.28 -16.58 -18.26
C TYR A 180 -37.40 -16.03 -16.85
N SER A 181 -38.28 -15.04 -16.65
CA SER A 181 -38.56 -14.52 -15.31
C SER A 181 -39.42 -15.52 -14.54
N VAL A 182 -39.13 -15.70 -13.26
CA VAL A 182 -39.89 -16.56 -12.35
C VAL A 182 -40.15 -15.83 -11.04
N SER A 183 -41.19 -16.25 -10.30
CA SER A 183 -41.38 -15.74 -8.93
C SER A 183 -40.15 -16.08 -8.09
N PRO A 184 -39.72 -15.21 -7.15
CA PRO A 184 -38.58 -15.50 -6.29
C PRO A 184 -38.73 -16.86 -5.59
N GLY A 185 -37.83 -17.81 -5.86
CA GLY A 185 -37.83 -19.13 -5.21
C GLY A 185 -36.66 -20.01 -5.63
N ARG A 186 -36.59 -21.22 -5.08
CA ARG A 186 -35.68 -22.27 -5.54
C ARG A 186 -36.39 -23.16 -6.55
N TYR A 187 -35.72 -23.49 -7.64
CA TYR A 187 -36.34 -24.20 -8.77
C TYR A 187 -35.56 -25.44 -9.19
N GLU A 188 -36.30 -26.40 -9.72
CA GLU A 188 -35.76 -27.38 -10.66
C GLU A 188 -36.41 -27.23 -12.03
N VAL A 189 -35.68 -27.63 -13.07
CA VAL A 189 -36.05 -27.43 -14.47
C VAL A 189 -35.93 -28.74 -15.23
N ARG A 190 -36.85 -28.95 -16.18
CA ARG A 190 -36.78 -30.05 -17.15
C ARG A 190 -37.17 -29.59 -18.54
N LEU A 191 -36.57 -30.21 -19.55
CA LEU A 191 -36.82 -29.91 -20.96
C LEU A 191 -37.35 -31.14 -21.69
N LYS A 192 -38.17 -30.92 -22.72
CA LYS A 192 -38.68 -31.99 -23.59
C LYS A 192 -38.74 -31.52 -25.04
N ARG A 193 -38.30 -32.36 -25.98
CA ARG A 193 -38.51 -32.12 -27.41
C ARG A 193 -39.95 -32.47 -27.81
N LEU A 194 -40.55 -31.64 -28.66
CA LEU A 194 -41.95 -31.73 -29.08
C LEU A 194 -42.10 -32.26 -30.52
N ASP A 195 -41.12 -32.03 -31.38
CA ASP A 195 -41.15 -32.47 -32.78
C ASP A 195 -40.46 -33.83 -32.99
N THR A 196 -40.86 -34.55 -34.04
CA THR A 196 -40.23 -35.81 -34.44
C THR A 196 -38.86 -35.58 -35.08
N LYS A 197 -37.83 -36.30 -34.61
CA LYS A 197 -36.48 -36.23 -35.19
C LYS A 197 -36.46 -36.87 -36.57
N ASP A 198 -35.83 -36.17 -37.50
CA ASP A 198 -35.44 -36.70 -38.80
C ASP A 198 -34.16 -37.51 -38.59
N THR A 199 -34.26 -38.82 -38.74
CA THR A 199 -33.18 -39.78 -38.48
C THR A 199 -32.33 -40.07 -39.71
N ALA A 200 -32.61 -39.41 -40.84
CA ALA A 200 -31.78 -39.56 -42.03
C ALA A 200 -30.34 -39.11 -41.76
N GLU A 201 -29.35 -39.85 -42.26
CA GLU A 201 -27.92 -39.50 -42.10
C GLU A 201 -27.59 -38.11 -42.67
N ARG A 202 -28.34 -37.72 -43.71
CA ARG A 202 -28.27 -36.44 -44.42
C ARG A 202 -29.00 -35.30 -43.70
N ALA A 203 -29.61 -35.54 -42.54
CA ALA A 203 -30.27 -34.54 -41.72
C ALA A 203 -29.41 -34.09 -40.53
N GLY A 204 -29.27 -32.79 -40.36
CA GLY A 204 -28.93 -32.19 -39.06
C GLY A 204 -30.22 -31.87 -38.34
N HIS A 205 -30.60 -32.67 -37.33
CA HIS A 205 -31.86 -32.47 -36.61
C HIS A 205 -31.76 -32.83 -35.13
N GLU A 206 -30.70 -32.36 -34.47
CA GLU A 206 -30.35 -32.66 -33.09
C GLU A 206 -30.39 -31.39 -32.23
N ILE A 207 -30.86 -31.50 -30.99
CA ILE A 207 -30.88 -30.42 -30.00
C ILE A 207 -30.35 -30.96 -28.67
N ARG A 208 -29.44 -30.21 -28.04
CA ARG A 208 -28.83 -30.50 -26.75
C ARG A 208 -29.10 -29.38 -25.76
N TRP A 209 -29.32 -29.74 -24.49
CA TRP A 209 -29.40 -28.79 -23.40
C TRP A 209 -27.98 -28.42 -22.95
N GLY A 210 -27.54 -27.22 -23.31
CA GLY A 210 -26.18 -26.74 -23.09
C GLY A 210 -25.90 -26.40 -21.63
N ALA A 211 -26.72 -25.55 -21.02
CA ALA A 211 -26.53 -25.06 -19.65
C ALA A 211 -27.86 -24.63 -19.03
N LEU A 212 -27.92 -24.68 -17.69
CA LEU A 212 -28.99 -24.13 -16.86
C LEU A 212 -28.36 -23.12 -15.90
N ARG A 213 -28.88 -21.90 -15.90
CA ARG A 213 -28.47 -20.82 -15.00
C ARG A 213 -29.64 -20.36 -14.12
N ALA A 214 -29.34 -19.91 -12.92
CA ALA A 214 -30.26 -19.19 -12.07
C ALA A 214 -29.70 -17.79 -11.76
N TYR A 215 -30.51 -16.77 -12.01
CA TYR A 215 -30.21 -15.38 -11.68
C TYR A 215 -30.86 -15.07 -10.33
N LEU A 216 -30.05 -14.93 -9.28
CA LEU A 216 -30.56 -14.74 -7.93
C LEU A 216 -31.07 -13.32 -7.72
N THR A 217 -32.00 -13.14 -6.79
CA THR A 217 -32.58 -11.82 -6.47
C THR A 217 -31.74 -11.01 -5.47
N GLY A 218 -30.65 -11.58 -4.96
CA GLY A 218 -29.72 -10.90 -4.07
C GLY A 218 -28.95 -9.79 -4.79
N GLN A 219 -28.50 -8.80 -4.03
CA GLN A 219 -27.41 -7.93 -4.45
C GLN A 219 -26.22 -8.22 -3.55
N PRO A 220 -25.14 -8.78 -4.07
CA PRO A 220 -23.96 -9.05 -3.27
C PRO A 220 -23.30 -7.72 -2.90
N ASP A 221 -22.93 -7.61 -1.63
CA ASP A 221 -22.13 -6.50 -1.13
C ASP A 221 -20.64 -6.86 -1.23
N PHE A 222 -19.96 -6.24 -2.18
CA PHE A 222 -18.50 -6.38 -2.35
C PHE A 222 -17.71 -5.49 -1.38
N GLY A 223 -18.40 -4.69 -0.56
CA GLY A 223 -17.82 -3.73 0.36
C GLY A 223 -17.19 -2.53 -0.36
N SER A 224 -16.26 -1.89 0.34
CA SER A 224 -15.57 -0.70 -0.18
C SER A 224 -14.42 -1.08 -1.14
N VAL A 225 -14.73 -1.66 -2.30
CA VAL A 225 -13.74 -2.06 -3.33
C VAL A 225 -14.06 -1.45 -4.69
N THR A 226 -13.04 -1.23 -5.53
CA THR A 226 -13.26 -0.93 -6.95
C THR A 226 -13.31 -2.23 -7.74
N LEU A 227 -14.32 -2.38 -8.60
CA LEU A 227 -14.49 -3.56 -9.45
C LEU A 227 -14.24 -3.22 -10.92
N LEU A 228 -13.93 -4.25 -11.69
CA LEU A 228 -13.86 -4.23 -13.14
C LEU A 228 -14.76 -5.34 -13.68
N ALA A 229 -15.88 -4.97 -14.31
CA ALA A 229 -16.69 -5.90 -15.08
C ALA A 229 -16.19 -5.94 -16.52
N VAL A 230 -16.10 -7.14 -17.08
CA VAL A 230 -15.62 -7.40 -18.44
C VAL A 230 -16.62 -8.32 -19.14
N LYS A 231 -17.09 -7.91 -20.31
CA LYS A 231 -17.91 -8.70 -21.21
C LYS A 231 -17.16 -8.89 -22.52
N MET A 232 -16.90 -10.13 -22.89
CA MET A 232 -16.09 -10.46 -24.07
C MET A 232 -16.84 -11.41 -24.96
N ARG A 233 -16.91 -11.14 -26.27
CA ARG A 233 -17.34 -12.14 -27.23
C ARG A 233 -16.23 -13.17 -27.44
N ALA A 234 -16.55 -14.45 -27.35
CA ALA A 234 -15.61 -15.51 -27.70
C ALA A 234 -15.43 -15.54 -29.22
N THR A 235 -14.24 -15.17 -29.68
CA THR A 235 -13.78 -15.27 -31.08
C THR A 235 -12.55 -16.17 -31.13
N ASP A 236 -12.16 -16.64 -32.32
CA ASP A 236 -10.96 -17.47 -32.51
C ASP A 236 -9.65 -16.77 -32.03
N ASN A 237 -9.67 -15.43 -31.92
CA ASN A 237 -8.54 -14.63 -31.46
C ASN A 237 -8.41 -14.55 -29.92
N LEU A 238 -9.48 -14.83 -29.18
CA LEU A 238 -9.49 -14.70 -27.73
C LEU A 238 -9.61 -16.07 -27.06
N SER A 239 -8.47 -16.74 -26.90
CA SER A 239 -8.40 -18.03 -26.24
C SER A 239 -8.86 -17.94 -24.76
N GLN A 240 -9.39 -19.04 -24.21
CA GLN A 240 -9.73 -19.15 -22.77
C GLN A 240 -8.52 -18.88 -21.84
N ARG A 241 -7.29 -18.96 -22.37
CA ARG A 241 -6.08 -18.61 -21.64
C ARG A 241 -5.90 -17.09 -21.58
N SER A 242 -6.07 -16.41 -22.72
CA SER A 242 -5.94 -14.96 -22.85
C SER A 242 -6.98 -14.22 -22.00
N SER A 243 -8.23 -14.71 -21.94
CA SER A 243 -9.28 -14.12 -21.09
C SER A 243 -9.03 -14.25 -19.57
N ARG A 244 -8.04 -15.04 -19.16
CA ARG A 244 -7.61 -15.15 -17.74
C ARG A 244 -6.44 -14.22 -17.40
N MET A 245 -5.84 -13.55 -18.39
CA MET A 245 -4.64 -12.72 -18.21
C MET A 245 -4.96 -11.22 -18.27
N ILE A 246 -6.12 -10.83 -17.76
CA ILE A 246 -6.51 -9.43 -17.60
C ILE A 246 -5.62 -8.81 -16.52
N ASN A 247 -5.04 -7.66 -16.84
CA ASN A 247 -4.31 -6.85 -15.88
C ASN A 247 -4.66 -5.38 -16.02
N VAL A 248 -4.46 -4.66 -14.93
CA VAL A 248 -4.86 -3.25 -14.81
C VAL A 248 -3.68 -2.46 -14.27
N ILE A 249 -3.39 -1.33 -14.92
CA ILE A 249 -2.52 -0.29 -14.36
C ILE A 249 -3.45 0.74 -13.75
N ALA A 250 -3.37 0.89 -12.43
CA ALA A 250 -4.21 1.81 -11.69
C ALA A 250 -3.41 2.60 -10.65
N THR A 251 -3.90 3.80 -10.35
CA THR A 251 -3.39 4.64 -9.27
C THR A 251 -4.43 4.75 -8.16
N ARG A 252 -4.03 4.48 -6.93
CA ARG A 252 -4.87 4.63 -5.73
C ARG A 252 -5.37 6.07 -5.60
N LYS A 253 -6.67 6.25 -5.35
CA LYS A 253 -7.22 7.56 -4.96
C LYS A 253 -7.28 7.66 -3.44
N LEU A 254 -6.71 8.72 -2.88
CA LEU A 254 -6.81 9.03 -1.45
C LEU A 254 -7.13 10.51 -1.24
N PRO A 255 -7.85 10.85 -0.16
CA PRO A 255 -7.92 12.22 0.34
C PRO A 255 -6.52 12.78 0.65
N VAL A 256 -6.28 14.04 0.32
CA VAL A 256 -5.05 14.77 0.64
C VAL A 256 -5.39 15.83 1.68
N TRP A 257 -4.60 15.93 2.74
CA TRP A 257 -4.84 16.89 3.80
C TRP A 257 -4.02 18.17 3.59
N SER A 258 -4.64 19.33 3.82
CA SER A 258 -3.93 20.60 3.96
C SER A 258 -4.39 21.33 5.23
N ALA A 259 -3.51 22.15 5.80
CA ALA A 259 -3.86 22.97 6.96
C ALA A 259 -4.94 24.02 6.66
N ALA A 260 -5.09 24.42 5.39
CA ALA A 260 -6.04 25.46 4.96
C ALA A 260 -7.44 24.91 4.69
N SER A 261 -7.53 23.70 4.09
CA SER A 261 -8.80 23.15 3.58
C SER A 261 -9.22 21.83 4.25
N GLY A 262 -8.40 21.28 5.14
CA GLY A 262 -8.62 19.92 5.66
C GLY A 262 -8.43 18.87 4.57
N TRP A 263 -9.19 17.77 4.64
CA TRP A 263 -9.15 16.69 3.66
C TRP A 263 -9.87 17.05 2.36
N SER A 264 -9.21 16.80 1.22
CA SER A 264 -9.83 16.86 -0.09
C SER A 264 -10.77 15.67 -0.35
N ALA A 265 -11.55 15.75 -1.43
CA ALA A 265 -12.11 14.54 -2.04
C ALA A 265 -10.96 13.58 -2.46
N PRO A 266 -11.21 12.26 -2.54
CA PRO A 266 -10.22 11.31 -3.02
C PRO A 266 -9.71 11.68 -4.41
N GLN A 267 -8.38 11.74 -4.55
CA GLN A 267 -7.71 12.03 -5.82
C GLN A 267 -6.56 11.06 -6.04
N PRO A 268 -6.19 10.75 -7.30
CA PRO A 268 -5.09 9.84 -7.60
C PRO A 268 -3.79 10.34 -6.95
N THR A 269 -3.13 9.50 -6.15
CA THR A 269 -1.91 9.91 -5.45
C THR A 269 -0.93 8.76 -5.30
N ARG A 270 0.35 9.11 -5.32
CA ARG A 270 1.50 8.22 -5.09
C ARG A 270 2.30 8.64 -3.86
N SER A 271 1.74 9.51 -3.03
CA SER A 271 2.42 10.08 -1.87
C SER A 271 2.58 9.04 -0.74
N ILE A 272 3.80 8.97 -0.20
CA ILE A 272 4.13 8.23 1.03
C ILE A 272 3.27 8.71 2.21
N ALA A 273 3.08 10.03 2.34
CA ALA A 273 2.35 10.66 3.45
C ALA A 273 0.88 10.22 3.50
N TRP A 274 0.16 10.34 2.39
CA TRP A 274 -1.26 9.97 2.33
C TRP A 274 -1.50 8.46 2.38
N ALA A 275 -0.59 7.63 1.86
CA ALA A 275 -0.62 6.18 2.11
C ALA A 275 -0.49 5.87 3.62
N PHE A 276 0.40 6.57 4.32
CA PHE A 276 0.57 6.45 5.77
C PHE A 276 -0.68 6.89 6.54
N ALA A 277 -1.28 8.02 6.16
CA ALA A 277 -2.52 8.50 6.79
C ALA A 277 -3.68 7.54 6.59
N ASP A 278 -3.83 6.98 5.38
CA ASP A 278 -4.87 6.00 5.08
C ASP A 278 -4.70 4.73 5.92
N ALA A 279 -3.49 4.17 6.01
CA ALA A 279 -3.21 3.02 6.88
C ALA A 279 -3.55 3.27 8.37
N CYS A 280 -3.40 4.52 8.84
CA CYS A 280 -3.83 4.92 10.18
C CYS A 280 -5.36 5.03 10.31
N LYS A 281 -6.05 5.58 9.31
CA LYS A 281 -7.47 5.96 9.39
C LYS A 281 -8.45 4.89 8.93
N ALA A 282 -8.06 4.08 7.95
CA ALA A 282 -8.95 3.19 7.23
C ALA A 282 -9.54 2.11 8.12
N GLU A 283 -10.69 1.58 7.71
CA GLU A 283 -11.36 0.49 8.43
C GLU A 283 -10.52 -0.79 8.47
N TYR A 284 -9.81 -1.09 7.40
CA TYR A 284 -8.85 -2.19 7.32
C TYR A 284 -7.49 -1.87 7.99
N GLY A 285 -7.33 -0.66 8.53
CA GLY A 285 -6.12 -0.17 9.18
C GLY A 285 -6.29 0.00 10.69
N ALA A 286 -5.69 1.06 11.26
CA ALA A 286 -5.78 1.30 12.71
C ALA A 286 -7.08 1.98 13.19
N LYS A 287 -7.98 2.40 12.28
CA LYS A 287 -9.24 3.11 12.60
C LYS A 287 -9.03 4.34 13.51
N LEU A 288 -7.91 5.05 13.34
CA LEU A 288 -7.59 6.22 14.15
C LEU A 288 -8.35 7.46 13.67
N ALA A 289 -8.80 8.28 14.63
CA ALA A 289 -9.28 9.62 14.35
C ALA A 289 -8.13 10.56 13.94
N ASP A 290 -8.45 11.61 13.18
CA ASP A 290 -7.47 12.61 12.73
C ASP A 290 -6.65 13.23 13.85
N SER A 291 -7.26 13.44 15.04
CA SER A 291 -6.59 14.00 16.22
C SER A 291 -5.48 13.11 16.79
N ARG A 292 -5.42 11.83 16.37
CA ARG A 292 -4.39 10.86 16.76
C ARG A 292 -3.27 10.76 15.73
N ILE A 293 -3.26 11.60 14.70
CA ILE A 293 -2.24 11.63 13.65
C ILE A 293 -1.68 13.04 13.57
N ASP A 294 -0.35 13.17 13.54
CA ASP A 294 0.27 14.48 13.31
C ASP A 294 0.24 14.86 11.83
N LEU A 295 -0.94 15.31 11.38
CA LEU A 295 -1.20 15.66 9.98
C LEU A 295 -0.38 16.85 9.49
N LYS A 296 -0.01 17.77 10.39
CA LYS A 296 0.83 18.93 10.04
C LYS A 296 2.25 18.50 9.67
N THR A 297 2.88 17.68 10.50
CA THR A 297 4.20 17.12 10.20
C THR A 297 4.14 16.25 8.96
N LEU A 298 3.06 15.47 8.80
CA LEU A 298 2.86 14.61 7.64
C LEU A 298 2.79 15.39 6.32
N ALA A 299 2.06 16.51 6.29
CA ALA A 299 1.99 17.41 5.13
C ALA A 299 3.32 18.08 4.80
N ALA A 300 4.10 18.46 5.83
CA ALA A 300 5.44 19.01 5.62
C ALA A 300 6.39 17.98 5.00
N LEU A 301 6.30 16.71 5.43
CA LEU A 301 7.07 15.61 4.84
C LEU A 301 6.63 15.28 3.41
N ASP A 302 5.32 15.34 3.12
CA ASP A 302 4.79 15.16 1.76
C ASP A 302 5.44 16.14 0.77
N ALA A 303 5.51 17.43 1.13
CA ALA A 303 6.16 18.45 0.30
C ALA A 303 7.65 18.14 0.04
N VAL A 304 8.37 17.61 1.04
CA VAL A 304 9.77 17.18 0.88
C VAL A 304 9.89 16.00 -0.08
N TRP A 305 9.03 14.99 0.05
CA TRP A 305 9.06 13.82 -0.84
C TRP A 305 8.65 14.17 -2.26
N GLN A 306 7.65 15.02 -2.45
CA GLN A 306 7.26 15.53 -3.76
C GLN A 306 8.43 16.28 -4.44
N ALA A 307 9.12 17.16 -3.71
CA ALA A 307 10.29 17.87 -4.25
C ALA A 307 11.45 16.93 -4.62
N ARG A 308 11.58 15.78 -3.96
CA ARG A 308 12.60 14.75 -4.24
C ARG A 308 12.17 13.76 -5.33
N GLY A 309 10.91 13.77 -5.75
CA GLY A 309 10.33 12.75 -6.62
C GLY A 309 10.14 11.39 -5.95
N ASP A 310 10.02 11.36 -4.62
CA ASP A 310 9.79 10.14 -3.84
C ASP A 310 8.31 9.76 -3.87
N SER A 311 8.03 8.49 -4.17
CA SER A 311 6.67 7.94 -4.20
C SER A 311 6.60 6.61 -3.47
N PHE A 312 5.39 6.21 -3.10
CA PHE A 312 5.08 4.90 -2.56
C PHE A 312 4.05 4.20 -3.43
N ASP A 313 4.49 3.17 -4.16
CA ASP A 313 3.63 2.32 -4.96
C ASP A 313 3.82 0.85 -4.56
N ALA A 314 2.82 0.30 -3.87
CA ALA A 314 2.95 -0.99 -3.22
C ALA A 314 1.62 -1.75 -3.20
N VAL A 315 1.71 -3.08 -3.22
CA VAL A 315 0.58 -3.98 -3.06
C VAL A 315 0.72 -4.72 -1.74
N PHE A 316 -0.28 -4.59 -0.87
CA PHE A 316 -0.45 -5.38 0.34
C PHE A 316 -1.48 -6.49 0.06
N ASP A 317 -0.97 -7.70 -0.12
CA ASP A 317 -1.72 -8.92 -0.44
C ASP A 317 -1.79 -9.93 0.73
N THR A 318 -1.01 -9.71 1.78
CA THR A 318 -0.90 -10.57 2.96
C THR A 318 -1.31 -9.83 4.23
N SER A 319 -1.85 -10.58 5.20
CA SER A 319 -2.20 -10.02 6.51
C SER A 319 -0.95 -9.69 7.33
N MET A 320 -0.89 -8.48 7.89
CA MET A 320 0.21 -8.04 8.76
C MET A 320 -0.31 -7.05 9.82
N THR A 321 0.52 -6.75 10.81
CA THR A 321 0.16 -5.74 11.82
C THR A 321 0.17 -4.35 11.20
N VAL A 322 -0.70 -3.45 11.68
CA VAL A 322 -0.74 -2.07 11.18
C VAL A 322 0.61 -1.37 11.40
N TRP A 323 1.28 -1.63 12.52
CA TRP A 323 2.59 -1.04 12.80
C TRP A 323 3.67 -1.48 11.80
N GLU A 324 3.63 -2.74 11.37
CA GLU A 324 4.51 -3.25 10.32
C GLU A 324 4.23 -2.57 8.97
N ALA A 325 2.95 -2.42 8.60
CA ALA A 325 2.56 -1.71 7.38
C ALA A 325 3.03 -0.24 7.40
N LEU A 326 2.79 0.47 8.51
CA LEU A 326 3.26 1.86 8.71
C LEU A 326 4.79 1.96 8.63
N SER A 327 5.51 0.99 9.18
CA SER A 327 6.97 0.95 9.13
C SER A 327 7.48 0.72 7.70
N ARG A 328 6.82 -0.15 6.92
CA ARG A 328 7.14 -0.37 5.49
C ARG A 328 6.89 0.89 4.66
N ILE A 329 5.76 1.57 4.86
CA ILE A 329 5.42 2.84 4.18
C ILE A 329 6.46 3.92 4.51
N ALA A 330 6.71 4.16 5.80
CA ALA A 330 7.62 5.21 6.26
C ALA A 330 9.07 4.98 5.80
N ARG A 331 9.52 3.72 5.78
CA ARG A 331 10.88 3.36 5.34
C ARG A 331 11.16 3.80 3.91
N CYS A 332 10.16 3.76 3.03
CA CYS A 332 10.27 4.26 1.66
C CYS A 332 10.65 5.74 1.62
N GLY A 333 10.20 6.54 2.59
CA GLY A 333 10.50 7.96 2.71
C GLY A 333 11.71 8.30 3.60
N ARG A 334 12.56 7.34 3.95
CA ARG A 334 13.64 7.50 4.96
C ARG A 334 13.09 7.96 6.32
N ALA A 335 11.94 7.43 6.71
CA ALA A 335 11.27 7.80 7.93
C ALA A 335 10.88 6.58 8.77
N VAL A 336 10.57 6.85 10.04
CA VAL A 336 10.15 5.86 11.02
C VAL A 336 8.86 6.32 11.69
N PRO A 337 7.85 5.46 11.84
CA PRO A 337 6.68 5.77 12.66
C PRO A 337 7.05 5.73 14.13
N ILE A 338 6.55 6.69 14.90
CA ILE A 338 6.61 6.68 16.36
C ILE A 338 5.23 6.98 16.94
N GLN A 339 4.98 6.49 18.15
CA GLN A 339 3.80 6.82 18.92
C GLN A 339 4.22 7.60 20.16
N GLN A 340 3.76 8.85 20.27
CA GLN A 340 4.10 9.74 21.37
C GLN A 340 2.83 10.41 21.89
N GLY A 341 2.54 10.25 23.18
CA GLY A 341 1.32 10.81 23.79
C GLY A 341 0.02 10.28 23.16
N GLY A 342 0.05 9.08 22.56
CA GLY A 342 -1.09 8.52 21.82
C GLY A 342 -1.35 9.18 20.45
N ILE A 343 -0.40 9.97 19.94
CA ILE A 343 -0.41 10.51 18.58
C ILE A 343 0.65 9.74 17.76
N VAL A 344 0.24 9.23 16.59
CA VAL A 344 1.14 8.63 15.61
C VAL A 344 1.80 9.74 14.82
N ARG A 345 3.14 9.72 14.81
CA ARG A 345 3.98 10.67 14.09
C ARG A 345 4.93 9.91 13.19
N MET A 346 5.43 10.60 12.18
CA MET A 346 6.48 10.08 11.31
C MET A 346 7.68 11.02 11.39
N ILE A 347 8.85 10.45 11.60
CA ILE A 347 10.10 11.20 11.72
C ILE A 347 11.05 10.75 10.62
N ARG A 348 11.44 11.69 9.78
CA ARG A 348 12.40 11.47 8.69
C ARG A 348 13.80 11.79 9.16
N ASP A 349 14.75 10.92 8.82
CA ASP A 349 16.17 11.20 9.05
C ASP A 349 16.67 12.22 8.02
N ALA A 350 16.87 13.45 8.48
CA ALA A 350 17.26 14.59 7.67
C ALA A 350 18.38 15.38 8.37
N PRO A 351 19.20 16.14 7.63
CA PRO A 351 20.20 17.00 8.24
C PRO A 351 19.53 18.03 9.17
N GLN A 352 20.06 18.13 10.38
CA GLN A 352 19.63 19.08 11.41
C GLN A 352 20.85 19.91 11.84
N THR A 353 20.65 21.20 12.05
CA THR A 353 21.74 22.14 12.40
C THR A 353 21.68 22.61 13.85
N MET A 354 20.51 22.53 14.48
CA MET A 354 20.30 23.02 15.85
C MET A 354 19.97 21.84 16.77
N PRO A 355 20.83 21.56 17.77
CA PRO A 355 20.53 20.60 18.83
C PRO A 355 19.35 21.06 19.69
N VAL A 356 18.42 20.13 19.98
CA VAL A 356 17.24 20.36 20.84
C VAL A 356 17.63 20.37 22.31
N ALA A 357 18.64 19.59 22.71
CA ALA A 357 19.11 19.50 24.08
C ALA A 357 20.65 19.39 24.17
N MET A 358 21.19 19.86 25.28
CA MET A 358 22.61 19.72 25.64
C MET A 358 22.78 18.80 26.85
N PHE A 359 23.62 17.78 26.70
CA PHE A 359 23.99 16.85 27.77
C PHE A 359 25.49 16.97 28.07
N GLY A 360 25.82 17.11 29.35
CA GLY A 360 27.17 17.25 29.87
C GLY A 360 27.36 16.50 31.19
N PRO A 361 28.56 16.53 31.79
CA PRO A 361 28.82 15.83 33.05
C PRO A 361 27.93 16.28 34.22
N ARG A 362 27.28 17.45 34.11
CA ARG A 362 26.38 18.02 35.11
C ARG A 362 24.98 17.41 35.10
N ASN A 363 24.48 16.96 33.96
CA ASN A 363 23.15 16.34 33.83
C ASN A 363 23.16 14.89 33.35
N ILE A 364 24.34 14.34 33.07
CA ILE A 364 24.55 12.91 32.88
C ILE A 364 24.82 12.27 34.23
N VAL A 365 24.04 11.25 34.57
CA VAL A 365 24.21 10.47 35.80
C VAL A 365 25.60 9.82 35.80
N LYS A 366 26.36 10.06 36.87
CA LYS A 366 27.73 9.54 37.04
C LYS A 366 27.79 8.02 36.82
N GLY A 367 28.76 7.57 36.02
CA GLY A 367 28.99 6.15 35.73
C GLY A 367 27.99 5.52 34.75
N SER A 368 27.02 6.27 34.22
CA SER A 368 26.05 5.76 33.25
C SER A 368 26.50 5.85 31.79
N PHE A 369 27.47 6.73 31.50
CA PHE A 369 27.93 7.02 30.14
C PHE A 369 28.76 5.87 29.54
N LYS A 370 28.37 5.43 28.35
CA LYS A 370 28.99 4.32 27.62
C LYS A 370 29.08 4.65 26.14
N ILE A 371 30.23 4.34 25.52
CA ILE A 371 30.40 4.40 24.07
C ILE A 371 30.68 2.99 23.55
N LYS A 372 29.86 2.55 22.60
CA LYS A 372 30.08 1.33 21.82
C LYS A 372 30.54 1.72 20.42
N TYR A 373 31.75 1.32 20.08
CA TYR A 373 32.30 1.45 18.73
C TYR A 373 31.93 0.22 17.91
N VAL A 374 31.29 0.46 16.77
CA VAL A 374 31.04 -0.57 15.76
C VAL A 374 32.24 -0.57 14.82
N MET A 375 33.17 -1.51 15.04
CA MET A 375 34.37 -1.64 14.21
C MET A 375 34.01 -2.29 12.86
N PRO A 376 34.49 -1.75 11.72
CA PRO A 376 34.42 -2.48 10.47
C PRO A 376 35.31 -3.73 10.55
N GLY A 377 34.76 -4.86 10.12
CA GLY A 377 35.52 -6.07 9.79
C GLY A 377 35.32 -6.44 8.32
N ASP A 378 35.84 -7.61 7.94
CA ASP A 378 35.78 -8.11 6.56
C ASP A 378 34.33 -8.30 6.07
N ASP A 379 33.42 -8.64 6.98
CA ASP A 379 31.97 -8.80 6.70
C ASP A 379 31.20 -7.46 6.62
N THR A 380 31.88 -6.32 6.78
CA THR A 380 31.21 -5.02 6.77
C THR A 380 30.90 -4.60 5.35
N ALA A 381 29.62 -4.42 5.06
CA ALA A 381 29.19 -4.00 3.74
C ALA A 381 29.77 -2.63 3.32
N ASP A 382 30.34 -2.58 2.13
CA ASP A 382 30.95 -1.39 1.52
C ASP A 382 30.08 -0.79 0.40
N ALA A 383 29.03 -1.49 0.01
CA ALA A 383 27.96 -1.04 -0.89
C ALA A 383 26.59 -1.56 -0.42
N VAL A 384 25.52 -1.03 -1.00
CA VAL A 384 24.15 -1.47 -0.73
C VAL A 384 23.45 -1.74 -2.05
N THR A 385 22.99 -2.98 -2.25
CA THR A 385 22.10 -3.36 -3.34
C THR A 385 20.66 -3.20 -2.89
N VAL A 386 19.95 -2.25 -3.49
CA VAL A 386 18.55 -1.98 -3.21
C VAL A 386 17.69 -2.71 -4.22
N GLU A 387 16.91 -3.66 -3.74
CA GLU A 387 15.85 -4.33 -4.50
C GLU A 387 14.58 -3.47 -4.47
N TYR A 388 14.00 -3.21 -5.63
CA TYR A 388 12.82 -2.37 -5.81
C TYR A 388 11.95 -2.91 -6.95
N PHE A 389 10.68 -2.47 -7.06
CA PHE A 389 9.78 -2.96 -8.11
C PHE A 389 9.69 -1.95 -9.25
N SER A 390 10.31 -2.23 -10.39
CA SER A 390 10.42 -1.24 -11.46
C SER A 390 9.07 -0.89 -12.08
N SER A 391 8.70 0.40 -12.02
CA SER A 391 7.50 0.94 -12.68
C SER A 391 7.57 0.92 -14.22
N ARG A 392 8.75 0.65 -14.80
CA ARG A 392 8.96 0.57 -16.26
C ARG A 392 8.73 -0.83 -16.80
N THR A 393 9.22 -1.85 -16.10
CA THR A 393 9.17 -3.25 -16.54
C THR A 393 8.14 -4.09 -15.78
N TRP A 394 7.56 -3.54 -14.72
CA TRP A 394 6.63 -4.22 -13.82
C TRP A 394 7.19 -5.52 -13.24
N LYS A 395 8.49 -5.53 -12.95
CA LYS A 395 9.23 -6.67 -12.39
C LYS A 395 10.17 -6.16 -11.29
N PRO A 396 10.54 -7.02 -10.31
CA PRO A 396 11.64 -6.73 -9.40
C PRO A 396 12.92 -6.41 -10.18
N ASP A 397 13.63 -5.37 -9.73
CA ASP A 397 14.91 -4.93 -10.26
C ASP A 397 15.80 -4.53 -9.08
N GLU A 398 17.11 -4.44 -9.30
CA GLU A 398 18.06 -4.06 -8.26
C GLU A 398 19.04 -2.98 -8.74
N THR A 399 19.44 -2.10 -7.84
CA THR A 399 20.48 -1.11 -8.10
C THR A 399 21.47 -1.08 -6.95
N THR A 400 22.77 -1.06 -7.29
CA THR A 400 23.83 -1.04 -6.28
C THR A 400 24.35 0.38 -6.12
N ALA A 401 24.25 0.88 -4.89
CA ALA A 401 24.75 2.17 -4.47
C ALA A 401 26.03 2.01 -3.64
N LYS A 402 27.04 2.82 -3.96
CA LYS A 402 28.31 2.85 -3.23
C LYS A 402 28.83 4.28 -3.08
N LEU A 403 29.56 4.53 -2.00
CA LEU A 403 30.28 5.78 -1.81
C LEU A 403 31.42 5.90 -2.83
N ALA A 404 31.83 7.13 -3.16
CA ALA A 404 32.83 7.39 -4.20
C ALA A 404 34.19 6.72 -3.95
N ASP A 405 34.55 6.54 -2.68
CA ASP A 405 35.78 5.90 -2.21
C ASP A 405 35.67 4.38 -2.02
N SER A 406 34.48 3.80 -2.25
CA SER A 406 34.22 2.37 -2.05
C SER A 406 34.44 1.55 -3.33
N GLN A 407 35.00 0.35 -3.18
CA GLN A 407 35.15 -0.61 -4.28
C GLN A 407 33.80 -1.26 -4.60
N GLY A 408 33.01 -1.59 -3.57
CA GLY A 408 31.71 -2.23 -3.69
C GLY A 408 31.80 -3.74 -3.78
N ASP A 409 32.82 -4.32 -3.14
CA ASP A 409 33.14 -5.75 -3.21
C ASP A 409 32.19 -6.59 -2.33
N ASN A 410 31.64 -6.00 -1.26
CA ASN A 410 30.76 -6.64 -0.29
C ASN A 410 29.41 -5.89 -0.17
N PRO A 411 28.50 -5.99 -1.16
CA PRO A 411 27.22 -5.31 -1.12
C PRO A 411 26.23 -5.97 -0.15
N ALA A 412 25.61 -5.17 0.74
CA ALA A 412 24.46 -5.60 1.53
C ALA A 412 23.16 -5.48 0.72
N LYS A 413 22.34 -6.53 0.70
CA LYS A 413 21.03 -6.50 0.04
C LYS A 413 19.96 -5.92 0.95
N VAL A 414 19.17 -4.99 0.42
CA VAL A 414 18.04 -4.36 1.12
C VAL A 414 16.85 -4.27 0.18
N ASN A 415 15.70 -4.80 0.59
CA ASN A 415 14.44 -4.58 -0.12
C ASN A 415 13.80 -3.25 0.32
N LEU A 416 13.54 -2.36 -0.64
CA LEU A 416 12.84 -1.10 -0.44
C LEU A 416 11.41 -1.19 -0.97
N PHE A 417 10.56 -1.84 -0.17
CA PHE A 417 9.14 -2.03 -0.48
C PHE A 417 8.44 -0.69 -0.76
N GLY A 418 7.70 -0.65 -1.87
CA GLY A 418 6.98 0.54 -2.33
C GLY A 418 7.79 1.52 -3.17
N CYS A 419 9.11 1.33 -3.30
CA CYS A 419 9.92 2.11 -4.22
C CYS A 419 9.83 1.52 -5.64
N THR A 420 9.55 2.38 -6.63
CA THR A 420 9.41 1.94 -8.03
C THR A 420 10.28 2.69 -9.04
N ALA A 421 11.00 3.72 -8.59
CA ALA A 421 11.92 4.51 -9.40
C ALA A 421 13.36 4.15 -9.08
N LYS A 422 14.19 3.93 -10.12
CA LYS A 422 15.61 3.60 -9.96
C LYS A 422 16.38 4.69 -9.21
N ASP A 423 16.13 5.96 -9.54
CA ASP A 423 16.83 7.10 -8.93
C ASP A 423 16.49 7.23 -7.44
N HIS A 424 15.24 6.93 -7.06
CA HIS A 424 14.82 6.88 -5.67
C HIS A 424 15.56 5.75 -4.92
N ALA A 425 15.57 4.52 -5.48
CA ALA A 425 16.28 3.39 -4.91
C ALA A 425 17.78 3.65 -4.77
N GLN A 426 18.43 4.25 -5.77
CA GLN A 426 19.85 4.59 -5.75
C GLN A 426 20.19 5.58 -4.63
N ARG A 427 19.38 6.64 -4.49
CA ARG A 427 19.58 7.68 -3.46
C ARG A 427 19.39 7.12 -2.05
N GLU A 428 18.39 6.27 -1.83
CA GLU A 428 18.22 5.62 -0.53
C GLU A 428 19.32 4.57 -0.25
N GLY A 429 19.80 3.86 -1.28
CA GLY A 429 20.98 3.00 -1.16
C GLY A 429 22.24 3.76 -0.74
N LEU A 430 22.51 4.92 -1.36
CA LEU A 430 23.64 5.78 -1.00
C LEU A 430 23.55 6.27 0.46
N TYR A 431 22.35 6.63 0.90
CA TYR A 431 22.11 7.01 2.29
C TYR A 431 22.38 5.84 3.26
N ILE A 432 21.89 4.63 2.96
CA ILE A 432 22.11 3.45 3.81
C ILE A 432 23.62 3.13 3.88
N ALA A 433 24.33 3.21 2.76
CA ALA A 433 25.78 3.02 2.72
C ALA A 433 26.52 4.07 3.56
N ALA A 434 26.16 5.35 3.42
CA ALA A 434 26.74 6.45 4.20
C ALA A 434 26.45 6.31 5.71
N ASN A 435 25.23 5.93 6.07
CA ASN A 435 24.82 5.65 7.45
C ASN A 435 25.67 4.53 8.05
N ASN A 436 25.83 3.39 7.35
CA ASN A 436 26.68 2.29 7.80
C ASN A 436 28.17 2.69 7.97
N ARG A 437 28.66 3.58 7.12
CA ARG A 437 30.06 4.02 7.13
C ARG A 437 30.38 5.01 8.25
N TYR A 438 29.54 6.03 8.43
CA TYR A 438 29.86 7.20 9.26
C TYR A 438 29.23 7.14 10.66
N ARG A 439 28.09 6.47 10.84
CA ARG A 439 27.39 6.39 12.14
C ARG A 439 27.73 5.10 12.90
N ARG A 440 28.97 5.01 13.37
CA ARG A 440 29.55 3.82 14.05
C ARG A 440 29.79 3.96 15.56
N ARG A 441 29.43 5.11 16.13
CA ARG A 441 29.64 5.40 17.56
C ARG A 441 28.28 5.49 18.23
N MET A 442 27.89 4.44 18.94
CA MET A 442 26.64 4.41 19.70
C MET A 442 26.94 4.85 21.13
N VAL A 443 26.21 5.84 21.63
CA VAL A 443 26.41 6.37 22.98
C VAL A 443 25.14 6.12 23.78
N THR A 444 25.32 5.60 24.99
CA THR A 444 24.22 5.38 25.94
C THR A 444 24.57 6.06 27.26
N PHE A 445 23.63 6.82 27.81
CA PHE A 445 23.79 7.48 29.10
C PHE A 445 22.43 7.64 29.79
N ARG A 446 22.44 7.96 31.09
CA ARG A 446 21.25 8.24 31.87
C ARG A 446 21.24 9.69 32.31
N THR A 447 20.05 10.25 32.39
CA THR A 447 19.75 11.61 32.86
C THR A 447 18.58 11.55 33.81
N GLU A 448 18.24 12.66 34.46
CA GLU A 448 16.98 12.79 35.21
C GLU A 448 15.81 13.08 34.23
N LEU A 449 14.86 13.92 34.62
CA LEU A 449 13.68 14.25 33.80
C LEU A 449 14.02 15.00 32.50
N GLU A 450 15.21 15.58 32.41
CA GLU A 450 15.69 16.28 31.22
C GLU A 450 15.78 15.39 29.98
N GLY A 451 15.97 14.08 30.18
CA GLY A 451 15.97 13.13 29.07
C GLY A 451 14.61 12.98 28.38
N MET A 452 13.54 13.55 28.95
CA MET A 452 12.22 13.61 28.33
C MET A 452 12.04 14.82 27.38
N ILE A 453 13.00 15.75 27.32
CA ILE A 453 12.96 16.91 26.42
C ILE A 453 13.08 16.48 24.94
N PRO A 454 14.12 15.73 24.53
CA PRO A 454 14.23 15.29 23.14
C PRO A 454 13.24 14.17 22.80
N THR A 455 13.01 13.96 21.51
CA THR A 455 12.25 12.84 20.94
C THR A 455 13.15 12.03 20.00
N TYR A 456 12.69 10.84 19.57
CA TYR A 456 13.37 10.04 18.54
C TYR A 456 13.75 10.89 17.33
N GLY A 457 14.97 10.73 16.82
CA GLY A 457 15.46 11.44 15.65
C GLY A 457 15.94 12.87 15.91
N ASP A 458 15.73 13.45 17.10
CA ASP A 458 16.25 14.78 17.42
C ASP A 458 17.79 14.79 17.51
N LEU A 459 18.38 15.92 17.14
CA LEU A 459 19.79 16.20 17.31
C LEU A 459 20.04 16.72 18.74
N VAL A 460 21.08 16.21 19.40
CA VAL A 460 21.51 16.63 20.73
C VAL A 460 23.02 16.88 20.75
N ALA A 461 23.48 17.76 21.63
CA ALA A 461 24.89 18.06 21.83
C ALA A 461 25.40 17.36 23.09
N ILE A 462 26.48 16.59 22.98
CA ILE A 462 27.07 15.86 24.11
C ILE A 462 28.46 16.39 24.40
N THR A 463 28.67 16.80 25.65
CA THR A 463 29.96 17.20 26.20
C THR A 463 30.41 16.17 27.23
N HIS A 464 31.61 15.62 27.12
CA HIS A 464 32.11 14.65 28.11
C HIS A 464 33.63 14.55 28.07
N ASP A 465 34.23 14.46 29.26
CA ASP A 465 35.69 14.36 29.48
C ASP A 465 36.30 13.04 28.96
N MET A 466 35.67 11.88 29.21
CA MET A 466 36.13 10.55 28.80
C MET A 466 36.55 10.47 27.32
N PRO A 467 35.71 10.86 26.33
CA PRO A 467 36.11 10.89 24.92
C PRO A 467 36.73 12.23 24.48
N ARG A 468 36.92 13.19 25.40
CA ARG A 468 37.34 14.58 25.14
C ARG A 468 36.43 15.31 24.14
N TRP A 469 35.13 15.13 24.29
CA TRP A 469 34.12 15.88 23.52
C TRP A 469 33.85 17.19 24.24
N GLY A 470 34.69 18.19 23.98
CA GLY A 470 34.61 19.49 24.63
C GLY A 470 34.90 19.48 26.14
N GLN A 471 34.90 20.68 26.71
CA GLN A 471 35.01 20.95 28.14
C GLN A 471 33.66 21.50 28.61
N GLY A 472 33.12 20.97 29.71
CA GLY A 472 31.80 21.35 30.19
C GLY A 472 31.79 21.65 31.69
N GLY A 473 30.84 22.46 32.10
CA GLY A 473 30.73 22.96 33.47
C GLY A 473 29.55 23.89 33.67
N GLU A 474 29.63 24.73 34.70
CA GLU A 474 28.62 25.73 35.09
C GLU A 474 29.17 27.16 34.94
N VAL A 475 28.30 28.10 34.62
CA VAL A 475 28.57 29.53 34.76
C VAL A 475 28.34 29.92 36.23
N ILE A 476 29.37 30.43 36.89
CA ILE A 476 29.35 30.84 38.30
C ILE A 476 28.97 32.31 38.45
N ASP A 477 29.45 33.17 37.55
CA ASP A 477 29.16 34.59 37.54
C ASP A 477 29.25 35.11 36.09
N TRP A 478 28.65 36.26 35.80
CA TRP A 478 28.81 36.91 34.51
C TRP A 478 28.65 38.42 34.61
N ARG A 479 29.33 39.14 33.73
CA ARG A 479 29.30 40.60 33.64
C ARG A 479 29.06 41.02 32.21
N ALA A 480 28.18 42.00 32.01
CA ALA A 480 27.96 42.65 30.73
C ALA A 480 28.03 44.17 30.90
N GLU A 481 28.53 44.85 29.88
CA GLU A 481 28.62 46.32 29.86
C GLU A 481 27.27 46.99 29.52
N SER A 482 26.36 46.26 28.87
CA SER A 482 25.02 46.75 28.48
C SER A 482 23.93 46.28 29.45
N ALA A 483 22.97 47.15 29.74
CA ALA A 483 21.83 46.86 30.62
C ALA A 483 20.74 45.98 29.95
N LYS A 484 20.79 45.75 28.62
CA LYS A 484 19.79 44.96 27.88
C LYS A 484 20.44 43.97 26.91
N LEU A 485 19.80 42.81 26.74
CA LEU A 485 20.16 41.78 25.76
C LEU A 485 19.96 42.29 24.31
N PRO A 486 20.76 41.81 23.34
CA PRO A 486 21.90 40.92 23.50
C PRO A 486 23.15 41.67 24.00
N TRP A 487 23.99 41.03 24.82
CA TRP A 487 25.17 41.68 25.42
C TRP A 487 26.43 41.43 24.61
N THR A 488 27.03 42.50 24.07
CA THR A 488 28.33 42.44 23.40
C THR A 488 29.47 42.49 24.42
N GLY A 489 30.50 41.65 24.26
CA GLY A 489 31.69 41.67 25.11
C GLY A 489 31.49 41.11 26.53
N ALA A 490 30.38 40.39 26.79
CA ALA A 490 30.12 39.82 28.10
C ALA A 490 31.26 38.88 28.55
N VAL A 491 31.60 38.95 29.84
CA VAL A 491 32.61 38.09 30.46
C VAL A 491 31.91 37.10 31.38
N LEU A 492 32.13 35.80 31.15
CA LEU A 492 31.61 34.72 31.99
C LEU A 492 32.72 34.21 32.91
N MET A 493 32.39 33.95 34.18
CA MET A 493 33.20 33.19 35.11
C MET A 493 32.66 31.76 35.18
N LEU A 494 33.52 30.78 34.94
CA LEU A 494 33.20 29.37 34.81
C LEU A 494 33.68 28.57 36.02
N SER A 495 33.11 27.39 36.24
CA SER A 495 33.51 26.50 37.34
C SER A 495 34.84 25.80 37.16
N GLU A 496 35.30 25.59 35.93
CA GLU A 496 36.54 24.88 35.60
C GLU A 496 37.46 25.77 34.74
N PRO A 497 38.79 25.63 34.89
CA PRO A 497 39.73 26.31 34.00
C PRO A 497 39.64 25.75 32.58
N LEU A 498 39.64 26.64 31.59
CA LEU A 498 39.58 26.28 30.18
C LEU A 498 40.96 26.01 29.59
N THR A 499 41.07 24.92 28.83
CA THR A 499 42.25 24.62 28.02
C THR A 499 42.06 25.17 26.61
N TRP A 500 42.94 26.10 26.20
CA TRP A 500 42.92 26.74 24.89
C TRP A 500 43.93 26.10 23.93
N THR A 501 43.54 25.91 22.68
CA THR A 501 44.44 25.45 21.60
C THR A 501 45.00 26.63 20.83
N GLU A 502 46.33 26.75 20.78
CA GLU A 502 46.99 27.85 20.05
C GLU A 502 46.59 27.86 18.57
N GLY A 503 46.30 29.07 18.04
CA GLY A 503 45.89 29.26 16.64
C GLY A 503 44.45 28.84 16.31
N ALA A 504 43.69 28.25 17.24
CA ALA A 504 42.31 27.84 17.00
C ALA A 504 41.29 28.86 17.52
N SER A 505 40.23 29.11 16.75
CA SER A 505 39.05 29.82 17.26
C SER A 505 38.25 28.89 18.18
N HIS A 506 37.85 29.38 19.35
CA HIS A 506 37.05 28.62 20.31
C HIS A 506 35.63 29.15 20.39
N TYR A 507 34.76 28.22 20.75
CA TYR A 507 33.34 28.46 20.84
C TYR A 507 32.81 27.95 22.17
N LEU A 508 31.80 28.65 22.69
CA LEU A 508 31.12 28.30 23.91
C LEU A 508 29.61 28.27 23.65
N ALA A 509 28.97 27.16 23.97
CA ALA A 509 27.52 27.04 23.96
C ALA A 509 26.98 27.00 25.39
N LEU A 510 25.81 27.60 25.59
CA LEU A 510 25.13 27.66 26.88
C LEU A 510 23.80 26.94 26.80
N ARG A 511 23.43 26.28 27.89
CA ARG A 511 22.12 25.67 28.02
C ARG A 511 21.09 26.68 28.51
N ARG A 512 19.97 26.81 27.79
CA ARG A 512 18.80 27.58 28.24
C ARG A 512 18.03 26.83 29.32
N ARG A 513 17.14 27.54 30.01
CA ARG A 513 16.25 26.97 31.04
C ARG A 513 15.34 25.85 30.51
N ASP A 514 14.94 25.93 29.25
CA ASP A 514 14.14 24.90 28.56
C ASP A 514 14.97 23.71 28.05
N GLY A 515 16.27 23.66 28.35
CA GLY A 515 17.20 22.64 27.90
C GLY A 515 17.80 22.88 26.51
N SER A 516 17.27 23.83 25.74
CA SER A 516 17.76 24.15 24.39
C SER A 516 19.13 24.83 24.41
N LEU A 517 19.80 24.83 23.26
CA LEU A 517 21.15 25.37 23.12
C LEU A 517 21.15 26.85 22.68
N ALA A 518 21.85 27.71 23.42
CA ALA A 518 22.21 29.06 23.02
C ALA A 518 23.68 29.10 22.54
N GLY A 519 23.92 29.68 21.37
CA GLY A 519 25.23 29.63 20.70
C GLY A 519 25.29 28.52 19.65
N PRO A 520 26.48 28.04 19.28
CA PRO A 520 27.78 28.36 19.88
C PRO A 520 28.20 29.81 19.63
N PHE A 521 28.71 30.48 20.68
CA PHE A 521 29.25 31.84 20.60
C PHE A 521 30.77 31.80 20.46
N ARG A 522 31.35 32.60 19.58
CA ARG A 522 32.81 32.76 19.52
C ARG A 522 33.32 33.44 20.79
N VAL A 523 34.42 32.93 21.34
CA VAL A 523 34.99 33.39 22.61
C VAL A 523 36.50 33.58 22.58
N GLU A 524 36.99 34.45 23.47
CA GLU A 524 38.39 34.82 23.64
C GLU A 524 38.85 34.64 25.11
N PRO A 525 40.12 34.27 25.33
CA PRO A 525 40.66 34.11 26.68
C PRO A 525 40.78 35.45 27.40
N VAL A 526 40.58 35.44 28.72
CA VAL A 526 40.91 36.56 29.60
C VAL A 526 42.31 36.33 30.18
N ALA A 527 43.20 37.31 30.02
CA ALA A 527 44.58 37.22 30.49
C ALA A 527 44.64 36.90 32.00
N ASP A 528 45.52 35.96 32.37
CA ASP A 528 45.76 35.50 33.74
C ASP A 528 44.51 34.99 34.51
N ALA A 529 43.40 34.72 33.81
CA ALA A 529 42.15 34.26 34.40
C ALA A 529 41.61 33.02 33.65
N PRO A 530 42.13 31.81 33.93
CA PRO A 530 41.82 30.60 33.16
C PRO A 530 40.36 30.13 33.28
N THR A 531 39.64 30.61 34.29
CA THR A 531 38.20 30.34 34.49
C THR A 531 37.31 31.45 33.91
N MET A 532 37.89 32.47 33.26
CA MET A 532 37.12 33.55 32.66
C MET A 532 37.22 33.53 31.14
N VAL A 533 36.11 33.86 30.50
CA VAL A 533 35.99 33.88 29.06
C VAL A 533 35.23 35.12 28.61
N ARG A 534 35.72 35.78 27.55
CA ARG A 534 35.05 36.92 26.93
C ARG A 534 34.32 36.46 25.67
N LEU A 535 33.06 36.85 25.53
CA LEU A 535 32.26 36.62 24.34
C LEU A 535 32.62 37.64 23.26
N ALA A 536 33.08 37.16 22.10
CA ALA A 536 33.33 37.97 20.91
C ALA A 536 32.03 38.26 20.13
N GLU A 537 30.97 37.48 20.39
CA GLU A 537 29.64 37.62 19.79
C GLU A 537 28.60 38.04 20.84
N PRO A 538 27.50 38.70 20.44
CA PRO A 538 26.46 39.11 21.37
C PRO A 538 25.80 37.92 22.08
N LEU A 539 25.81 37.92 23.41
CA LEU A 539 25.15 36.90 24.22
C LEU A 539 23.63 37.05 24.14
N THR A 540 22.94 36.00 23.73
CA THR A 540 21.48 36.00 23.50
C THR A 540 20.67 35.33 24.61
N VAL A 541 21.30 34.94 25.72
CA VAL A 541 20.66 34.28 26.86
C VAL A 541 21.19 34.88 28.15
N THR A 542 20.36 35.00 29.17
CA THR A 542 20.81 35.36 30.51
C THR A 542 21.29 34.11 31.26
N PRO A 543 22.59 33.99 31.57
CA PRO A 543 23.05 32.90 32.42
C PRO A 543 22.45 33.03 33.82
N TYR A 544 21.95 31.92 34.35
CA TYR A 544 21.51 31.83 35.73
C TYR A 544 22.66 31.32 36.61
N THR A 545 22.98 32.09 37.64
CA THR A 545 24.14 31.86 38.54
C THR A 545 23.73 31.72 40.01
N GLY A 546 22.43 31.84 40.32
CA GLY A 546 21.89 31.73 41.67
C GLY A 546 21.87 30.29 42.19
N GLY A 547 21.12 30.07 43.29
CA GLY A 547 21.01 28.76 43.97
C GLY A 547 19.59 28.20 44.10
N SER A 548 18.58 28.82 43.47
CA SER A 548 17.19 28.37 43.52
C SER A 548 16.83 27.33 42.44
N GLU A 549 17.69 27.17 41.44
CA GLU A 549 17.57 26.19 40.35
C GLU A 549 18.97 25.86 39.83
N GLU A 550 19.08 24.96 38.85
CA GLU A 550 20.36 24.60 38.25
C GLU A 550 21.01 25.79 37.55
N ARG A 551 22.32 25.99 37.79
CA ARG A 551 23.11 27.01 37.10
C ARG A 551 23.18 26.72 35.61
N THR A 552 23.39 27.76 34.81
CA THR A 552 23.55 27.59 33.37
C THR A 552 24.79 26.75 33.07
N TYR A 553 24.57 25.61 32.41
CA TYR A 553 25.66 24.76 31.93
C TYR A 553 26.29 25.35 30.67
N PHE A 554 27.60 25.16 30.54
CA PHE A 554 28.35 25.52 29.34
C PHE A 554 29.02 24.29 28.71
N SER A 555 29.34 24.45 27.43
CA SER A 555 30.14 23.53 26.63
C SER A 555 31.13 24.34 25.80
N PHE A 556 32.42 23.99 25.82
CA PHE A 556 33.50 24.77 25.26
C PHE A 556 34.50 23.91 24.47
N GLY A 557 35.00 24.44 23.35
CA GLY A 557 36.09 23.81 22.61
C GLY A 557 36.47 24.53 21.32
N PRO A 558 37.53 24.06 20.64
CA PRO A 558 38.01 24.64 19.39
C PRO A 558 37.12 24.25 18.20
N GLY A 559 36.84 25.20 17.31
CA GLY A 559 36.08 24.96 16.07
C GLY A 559 34.72 24.30 16.33
N GLN A 560 34.49 23.12 15.76
CA GLN A 560 33.27 22.32 15.99
C GLN A 560 33.40 21.30 17.13
N ALA A 561 34.57 21.21 17.78
CA ALA A 561 34.86 20.22 18.82
C ALA A 561 34.42 20.65 20.23
N TRP A 562 33.56 21.67 20.35
CA TRP A 562 32.97 22.06 21.63
C TRP A 562 31.97 21.03 22.14
N ALA A 563 31.29 20.28 21.26
CA ALA A 563 30.48 19.13 21.63
C ALA A 563 30.42 18.10 20.50
N GLN A 564 30.11 16.84 20.84
CA GLN A 564 29.76 15.83 19.85
C GLN A 564 28.25 15.92 19.56
N SER A 565 27.90 16.25 18.32
CA SER A 565 26.52 16.14 17.85
C SER A 565 26.11 14.66 17.77
N ALA A 566 24.93 14.33 18.24
CA ALA A 566 24.41 12.96 18.23
C ALA A 566 22.90 12.95 17.98
N ARG A 567 22.40 11.90 17.34
CA ARG A 567 20.98 11.72 17.02
C ARG A 567 20.33 10.69 17.92
N ILE A 568 19.15 11.02 18.46
CA ILE A 568 18.41 10.14 19.36
C ILE A 568 17.87 8.92 18.61
N LEU A 569 18.18 7.72 19.12
CA LEU A 569 17.66 6.45 18.63
C LEU A 569 16.66 5.79 19.58
N ALA A 570 16.78 6.04 20.88
CA ALA A 570 15.81 5.55 21.86
C ALA A 570 15.84 6.39 23.14
N ILE A 571 14.67 6.54 23.76
CA ILE A 571 14.47 7.14 25.08
C ILE A 571 13.66 6.15 25.91
N ARG A 572 14.18 5.76 27.08
CA ARG A 572 13.56 4.74 27.94
C ARG A 572 13.49 5.27 29.38
N PRO A 573 12.29 5.57 29.89
CA PRO A 573 12.11 5.88 31.30
C PRO A 573 12.52 4.69 32.19
N ARG A 574 13.20 4.98 33.30
CA ARG A 574 13.76 4.03 34.29
C ARG A 574 13.53 4.59 35.69
N ALA A 575 12.33 4.39 36.24
CA ALA A 575 11.91 5.01 37.50
C ALA A 575 12.07 6.54 37.44
N GLU A 576 12.99 7.12 38.22
CA GLU A 576 13.27 8.57 38.27
C GLU A 576 14.31 9.04 37.23
N GLN A 577 14.90 8.11 36.47
CA GLN A 577 15.89 8.42 35.45
C GLN A 577 15.37 8.13 34.03
N VAL A 578 16.04 8.70 33.04
CA VAL A 578 15.77 8.45 31.62
C VAL A 578 17.06 7.96 30.96
N GLU A 579 17.00 6.76 30.39
CA GLU A 579 18.09 6.16 29.62
C GLU A 579 17.95 6.57 28.15
N ILE A 580 18.98 7.23 27.63
CA ILE A 580 19.05 7.74 26.26
C ILE A 580 20.09 6.95 25.49
N THR A 581 19.71 6.52 24.28
CA THR A 581 20.63 5.95 23.30
C THR A 581 20.66 6.86 22.08
N VAL A 582 21.85 7.27 21.69
CA VAL A 582 22.11 8.08 20.50
C VAL A 582 23.16 7.43 19.61
N VAL A 583 23.22 7.88 18.36
CA VAL A 583 24.37 7.65 17.48
C VAL A 583 25.08 8.96 17.23
N ALA A 584 26.41 8.97 17.26
CA ALA A 584 27.17 10.16 16.92
C ALA A 584 26.84 10.58 15.48
N GLU A 585 26.41 11.82 15.31
CA GLU A 585 25.97 12.35 14.03
C GLU A 585 27.20 12.76 13.19
N ASP A 586 27.10 12.50 11.88
CA ASP A 586 28.09 12.91 10.90
C ASP A 586 27.34 13.50 9.70
N SER A 587 27.70 14.72 9.31
CA SER A 587 27.02 15.47 8.23
C SER A 587 27.15 14.77 6.87
N ARG A 588 28.20 13.97 6.66
CA ARG A 588 28.45 13.24 5.41
C ARG A 588 27.39 12.19 5.09
N VAL A 589 26.57 11.79 6.07
CA VAL A 589 25.42 10.90 5.86
C VAL A 589 24.36 11.54 4.94
N HIS A 590 24.30 12.87 4.89
CA HIS A 590 23.22 13.62 4.24
C HIS A 590 23.60 14.28 2.91
N VAL A 591 24.82 14.09 2.42
CA VAL A 591 25.38 14.81 1.25
C VAL A 591 24.95 14.19 -0.09
N ASN A 592 24.18 13.09 -0.06
CA ASN A 592 23.90 12.23 -1.23
C ASN A 592 22.45 12.30 -1.72
#